data_AF-A0A5F8GL48-F1
#
_entry.id   AF-A0A5F8GL48-F1
#
_cell.length_a   1.000
_cell.length_b   1.000
_cell.length_c   1.000
_cell.angle_alpha   90.00
_cell.angle_beta   90.00
_cell.angle_gamma   90.00
#
_symmetry.space_group_name_H-M   'P 1'
#
loop_
_entity.id
_entity.type
_entity.pdbx_description
1 polymer ?
#
loop_
_entity_poly.entity_id
_entity_poly.type
_entity_poly.pdbx_seq_one_letter_code
_entity_poly.pdbx_strand_id
1 'polypeptide(L)'
;MERFLLGCRAAVQMKKLAQIAVKRLAEVQHLESRPLHVVLGNEACDLDSMVSALTLAFYLENTSESKAAFVPVLNIPHSELALRGESVFLLSELNIPESSLIFRDEIDLHALHQIGQLTLTLVDHHILPSSDKSLENAVTEVLDHRPLEKQYPHSCSVTAELVGSCNTLVTERILQGKPEILDWQTAALLHATIILDCVNMAPEAGKVTPKDSKYVAQLEALFPDLSSRSNIFESLQKAKFDVSGLTTEQMLRKDLKTISGDSTMLAISAIYMDLEVFLQRSNLTAELDSFCQAHGYDALVAMTITFNPHNEPVRHLVVFCPSVDLQNTICEALEYSHCPPLNLTPAPTPHPNLRAYLQGNTLASRKKVLPILRDALWGGNPGAMRTPSGKPGSEDCSQEQMDDELDKTINPLIPEMSRDEEEPVLPPTPMNSLVDECPLDRGLPKLSAEAIFEKCSQITIARSSTSPPQKKK
;
A
#
# COMPACT_ATOMS: atom_id res chain seq x y z
N MET A 1 10.54 7.03 -23.78
CA MET A 1 9.63 7.45 -22.67
C MET A 1 9.73 8.94 -22.30
N GLU A 2 10.91 9.49 -22.00
CA GLU A 2 11.06 10.85 -21.42
C GLU A 2 10.31 11.97 -22.17
N ARG A 3 10.48 12.06 -23.50
CA ARG A 3 9.80 13.08 -24.33
C ARG A 3 8.27 13.03 -24.21
N PHE A 4 7.71 11.82 -24.09
CA PHE A 4 6.27 11.63 -23.90
C PHE A 4 5.84 12.19 -22.54
N LEU A 5 6.54 11.83 -21.47
CA LEU A 5 6.24 12.31 -20.12
C LEU A 5 6.36 13.83 -19.99
N LEU A 6 7.37 14.45 -20.61
CA LEU A 6 7.47 15.91 -20.67
C LEU A 6 6.26 16.54 -21.39
N GLY A 7 5.76 15.91 -22.45
CA GLY A 7 4.53 16.32 -23.13
C GLY A 7 3.29 16.20 -22.24
N CYS A 8 3.17 15.11 -21.47
CA CYS A 8 2.12 14.95 -20.47
C CYS A 8 2.17 16.04 -19.40
N ARG A 9 3.36 16.35 -18.87
CA ARG A 9 3.54 17.39 -17.85
C ARG A 9 3.14 18.76 -18.38
N ALA A 10 3.54 19.11 -19.60
CA ALA A 10 3.09 20.33 -20.25
C ALA A 10 1.55 20.41 -20.37
N ALA A 11 0.90 19.29 -20.71
CA ALA A 11 -0.56 19.21 -20.78
C ALA A 11 -1.24 19.47 -19.42
N VAL A 12 -0.73 18.86 -18.34
CA VAL A 12 -1.25 19.07 -16.98
C VAL A 12 -1.01 20.50 -16.49
N GLN A 13 0.18 21.05 -16.73
CA GLN A 13 0.49 22.44 -16.37
C GLN A 13 -0.43 23.44 -17.08
N MET A 14 -0.72 23.24 -18.37
CA MET A 14 -1.67 24.07 -19.12
C MET A 14 -3.08 24.02 -18.50
N LYS A 15 -3.56 22.85 -18.06
CA LYS A 15 -4.85 22.72 -17.37
C LYS A 15 -4.87 23.45 -16.04
N LYS A 16 -3.79 23.33 -15.24
CA LYS A 16 -3.66 24.02 -13.96
C LYS A 16 -3.69 25.54 -14.12
N LEU A 17 -2.96 26.06 -15.12
CA LEU A 17 -2.97 27.49 -15.45
C LEU A 17 -4.36 27.95 -15.93
N ALA A 18 -5.03 27.17 -16.77
CA ALA A 18 -6.38 27.46 -17.22
C ALA A 18 -7.37 27.53 -16.04
N GLN A 19 -7.33 26.57 -15.11
CA GLN A 19 -8.17 26.57 -13.90
C GLN A 19 -7.91 27.80 -13.01
N ILE A 20 -6.64 28.22 -12.84
CA ILE A 20 -6.28 29.43 -12.10
C ILE A 20 -6.81 30.67 -12.82
N ALA A 21 -6.68 30.74 -14.14
CA ALA A 21 -7.16 31.86 -14.95
C ALA A 21 -8.70 31.99 -14.84
N VAL A 22 -9.45 30.89 -15.00
CA VAL A 22 -10.92 30.88 -14.84
C VAL A 22 -11.35 31.28 -13.43
N LYS A 23 -10.63 30.84 -12.38
CA LYS A 23 -10.93 31.25 -10.99
C LYS A 23 -10.69 32.74 -10.73
N ARG A 24 -9.74 33.37 -11.44
CA ARG A 24 -9.34 34.78 -11.22
C ARG A 24 -10.06 35.77 -12.13
N LEU A 25 -10.42 35.33 -13.33
CA LEU A 25 -11.07 36.13 -14.36
C LEU A 25 -12.40 35.46 -14.61
N ALA A 26 -13.50 36.03 -14.09
CA ALA A 26 -14.85 35.49 -14.22
C ALA A 26 -15.35 35.32 -15.68
N GLU A 27 -14.52 35.58 -16.68
CA GLU A 27 -14.83 35.62 -18.10
C GLU A 27 -13.62 35.20 -18.98
N VAL A 28 -13.00 34.05 -18.74
CA VAL A 28 -12.13 33.45 -19.78
C VAL A 28 -12.92 32.40 -20.53
N GLN A 29 -13.38 32.79 -21.72
CA GLN A 29 -13.92 31.89 -22.74
C GLN A 29 -12.91 30.77 -23.04
N HIS A 30 -13.44 29.54 -23.11
CA HIS A 30 -12.82 28.30 -23.57
C HIS A 30 -11.38 28.42 -24.09
N LEU A 31 -10.40 28.21 -23.22
CA LEU A 31 -9.09 27.72 -23.67
C LEU A 31 -9.34 26.31 -24.21
N GLU A 32 -9.42 26.16 -25.53
CA GLU A 32 -9.49 24.87 -26.22
C GLU A 32 -8.27 24.03 -25.82
N SER A 33 -8.44 23.23 -24.78
CA SER A 33 -7.39 22.38 -24.23
C SER A 33 -7.92 20.96 -24.28
N ARG A 34 -7.13 20.04 -24.88
CA ARG A 34 -7.59 18.66 -25.08
C ARG A 34 -8.07 18.03 -23.77
N PRO A 35 -9.15 17.21 -23.78
CA PRO A 35 -9.52 16.40 -22.62
C PRO A 35 -8.34 15.57 -22.13
N LEU A 36 -8.31 15.25 -20.83
CA LEU A 36 -7.31 14.35 -20.28
C LEU A 36 -7.93 12.97 -20.10
N HIS A 37 -7.20 11.97 -20.59
CA HIS A 37 -7.42 10.58 -20.25
C HIS A 37 -6.28 10.17 -19.31
N VAL A 38 -6.59 9.96 -18.03
CA VAL A 38 -5.59 9.61 -17.02
C VAL A 38 -5.53 8.11 -16.86
N VAL A 39 -4.33 7.54 -16.96
CA VAL A 39 -4.05 6.16 -16.57
C VAL A 39 -3.55 6.19 -15.12
N LEU A 40 -4.31 5.57 -14.23
CA LEU A 40 -4.11 5.67 -12.78
C LEU A 40 -3.81 4.28 -12.22
N GLY A 41 -2.69 4.16 -11.51
CA GLY A 41 -2.35 2.98 -10.69
C GLY A 41 -3.03 3.01 -9.31
N ASN A 42 -2.80 1.98 -8.50
CA ASN A 42 -3.31 1.92 -7.13
C ASN A 42 -2.58 2.92 -6.19
N GLU A 43 -3.14 3.15 -5.00
CA GLU A 43 -2.60 4.09 -4.01
C GLU A 43 -1.32 3.63 -3.29
N ALA A 44 -0.99 2.32 -3.38
CA ALA A 44 0.31 1.85 -2.92
C ALA A 44 1.43 2.36 -3.85
N CYS A 45 1.09 2.54 -5.13
CA CYS A 45 1.99 2.99 -6.20
C CYS A 45 3.31 2.21 -6.16
N ASP A 46 3.20 0.88 -6.05
CA ASP A 46 4.32 -0.03 -6.21
C ASP A 46 4.82 -0.02 -7.66
N LEU A 47 5.84 -0.84 -7.92
CA LEU A 47 6.46 -0.91 -9.24
C LEU A 47 5.43 -1.33 -10.32
N ASP A 48 4.54 -2.28 -10.00
CA ASP A 48 3.52 -2.79 -10.92
C ASP A 48 2.57 -1.67 -11.37
N SER A 49 1.98 -0.96 -10.41
CA SER A 49 1.11 0.19 -10.65
C SER A 49 1.80 1.32 -11.42
N MET A 50 3.02 1.70 -11.01
CA MET A 50 3.76 2.77 -11.67
C MET A 50 4.05 2.43 -13.12
N VAL A 51 4.62 1.25 -13.38
CA VAL A 51 5.03 0.87 -14.73
C VAL A 51 3.83 0.59 -15.61
N SER A 52 2.77 -0.02 -15.08
CA SER A 52 1.52 -0.23 -15.82
C SER A 52 0.95 1.10 -16.28
N ALA A 53 0.94 2.13 -15.42
CA ALA A 53 0.42 3.45 -15.78
C ALA A 53 1.27 4.11 -16.87
N LEU A 54 2.59 4.14 -16.68
CA LEU A 54 3.54 4.77 -17.62
C LEU A 54 3.47 4.13 -19.02
N THR A 55 3.54 2.81 -19.07
CA THR A 55 3.65 2.06 -20.33
C THR A 55 2.31 2.00 -21.08
N LEU A 56 1.18 1.83 -20.37
CA LEU A 56 -0.13 1.87 -20.99
C LEU A 56 -0.48 3.28 -21.50
N ALA A 57 -0.20 4.34 -20.74
CA ALA A 57 -0.43 5.70 -21.21
C ALA A 57 0.40 6.02 -22.46
N PHE A 58 1.67 5.59 -22.47
CA PHE A 58 2.55 5.72 -23.64
C PHE A 58 1.99 4.97 -24.85
N TYR A 59 1.53 3.74 -24.67
CA TYR A 59 0.90 2.96 -25.73
C TYR A 59 -0.37 3.64 -26.29
N LEU A 60 -1.24 4.13 -25.40
CA LEU A 60 -2.50 4.78 -25.80
C LEU A 60 -2.26 6.08 -26.55
N GLU A 61 -1.31 6.92 -26.14
CA GLU A 61 -0.96 8.16 -26.86
C GLU A 61 -0.49 7.89 -28.31
N ASN A 62 0.14 6.73 -28.55
CA ASN A 62 0.70 6.38 -29.86
C ASN A 62 -0.22 5.49 -30.72
N THR A 63 -1.36 5.04 -30.18
CA THR A 63 -2.31 4.15 -30.89
C THR A 63 -3.73 4.67 -30.96
N SER A 64 -4.15 5.51 -30.01
CA SER A 64 -5.52 6.02 -29.98
C SER A 64 -5.74 7.08 -31.06
N GLU A 65 -6.92 7.05 -31.67
CA GLU A 65 -7.41 8.12 -32.55
C GLU A 65 -8.07 9.27 -31.75
N SER A 66 -8.15 9.13 -30.43
CA SER A 66 -8.73 10.14 -29.54
C SER A 66 -7.94 11.44 -29.58
N LYS A 67 -8.65 12.57 -29.47
CA LYS A 67 -8.03 13.89 -29.32
C LYS A 67 -7.52 14.14 -27.89
N ALA A 68 -7.81 13.25 -26.94
CA ALA A 68 -7.40 13.40 -25.54
C ALA A 68 -5.87 13.29 -25.36
N ALA A 69 -5.35 13.82 -24.26
CA ALA A 69 -3.99 13.51 -23.81
C ALA A 69 -4.04 12.28 -22.93
N PHE A 70 -3.22 11.27 -23.23
CA PHE A 70 -3.05 10.12 -22.35
C PHE A 70 -1.94 10.44 -21.35
N VAL A 71 -2.29 10.48 -20.07
CA VAL A 71 -1.41 10.97 -19.00
C VAL A 71 -1.30 9.91 -17.91
N PRO A 72 -0.10 9.37 -17.64
CA PRO A 72 0.11 8.52 -16.48
C PRO A 72 0.15 9.40 -15.22
N VAL A 73 -0.57 9.00 -14.18
CA VAL A 73 -0.53 9.64 -12.86
C VAL A 73 -0.14 8.60 -11.81
N LEU A 74 0.94 8.88 -11.08
CA LEU A 74 1.35 8.11 -9.92
C LEU A 74 0.42 8.49 -8.76
N ASN A 75 -0.34 7.53 -8.23
CA ASN A 75 -1.42 7.79 -7.27
C ASN A 75 -0.92 7.98 -5.83
N ILE A 76 0.16 8.75 -5.67
CA ILE A 76 0.79 9.15 -4.42
C ILE A 76 1.21 10.63 -4.52
N PRO A 77 1.40 11.32 -3.38
CA PRO A 77 2.07 12.62 -3.38
C PRO A 77 3.52 12.50 -3.86
N HIS A 78 4.05 13.54 -4.50
CA HIS A 78 5.45 13.57 -4.95
C HIS A 78 6.44 13.21 -3.83
N SER A 79 6.19 13.68 -2.60
CA SER A 79 7.06 13.41 -1.44
C SER A 79 7.21 11.92 -1.10
N GLU A 80 6.33 11.05 -1.61
CA GLU A 80 6.31 9.63 -1.27
C GLU A 80 7.10 8.73 -2.24
N LEU A 81 7.51 9.25 -3.41
CA LEU A 81 8.23 8.45 -4.40
C LEU A 81 9.53 7.88 -3.83
N ALA A 82 10.26 8.68 -3.03
CA ALA A 82 11.49 8.26 -2.38
C ALA A 82 11.32 6.98 -1.52
N LEU A 83 10.11 6.69 -1.04
CA LEU A 83 9.84 5.50 -0.24
C LEU A 83 9.78 4.21 -1.08
N ARG A 84 9.63 4.31 -2.41
CA ARG A 84 9.57 3.20 -3.36
C ARG A 84 10.93 3.02 -4.02
N GLY A 85 11.87 2.43 -3.26
CA GLY A 85 13.28 2.32 -3.65
C GLY A 85 13.49 1.58 -4.96
N GLU A 86 12.72 0.52 -5.22
CA GLU A 86 12.71 -0.22 -6.47
C GLU A 86 12.26 0.64 -7.67
N SER A 87 11.25 1.49 -7.47
CA SER A 87 10.75 2.41 -8.50
C SER A 87 11.79 3.49 -8.81
N VAL A 88 12.36 4.12 -7.77
CA VAL A 88 13.41 5.13 -7.91
C VAL A 88 14.64 4.54 -8.61
N PHE A 89 15.05 3.34 -8.22
CA PHE A 89 16.16 2.62 -8.85
C PHE A 89 15.89 2.38 -10.33
N LEU A 90 14.74 1.79 -10.69
CA LEU A 90 14.45 1.48 -12.09
C LEU A 90 14.33 2.74 -12.96
N LEU A 91 13.71 3.80 -12.44
CA LEU A 91 13.65 5.09 -13.13
C LEU A 91 15.05 5.66 -13.38
N SER A 92 15.94 5.60 -12.40
CA SER A 92 17.33 6.07 -12.52
C SER A 92 18.11 5.24 -13.54
N GLU A 93 18.07 3.91 -13.45
CA GLU A 93 18.75 3.00 -14.40
C GLU A 93 18.32 3.25 -15.84
N LEU A 94 17.04 3.56 -16.04
CA LEU A 94 16.48 3.84 -17.35
C LEU A 94 16.54 5.31 -17.76
N ASN A 95 17.20 6.17 -16.98
CA ASN A 95 17.31 7.62 -17.24
C ASN A 95 15.94 8.31 -17.43
N ILE A 96 14.95 7.93 -16.63
CA ILE A 96 13.64 8.59 -16.58
C ILE A 96 13.66 9.59 -15.42
N PRO A 97 13.71 10.91 -15.70
CA PRO A 97 13.82 11.90 -14.63
C PRO A 97 12.52 11.97 -13.84
N GLU A 98 12.62 11.98 -12.51
CA GLU A 98 11.49 12.17 -11.58
C GLU A 98 10.66 13.42 -11.93
N SER A 99 11.33 14.49 -12.34
CA SER A 99 10.69 15.74 -12.78
C SER A 99 9.80 15.60 -14.02
N SER A 100 9.83 14.48 -14.75
CA SER A 100 8.93 14.20 -15.87
C SER A 100 7.65 13.47 -15.46
N LEU A 101 7.62 12.80 -14.31
CA LEU A 101 6.47 12.07 -13.78
C LEU A 101 5.36 13.02 -13.33
N ILE A 102 4.14 12.55 -13.14
CA ILE A 102 3.03 13.36 -12.61
C ILE A 102 2.45 12.65 -11.40
N PHE A 103 2.35 13.38 -10.30
CA PHE A 103 1.90 12.86 -9.01
C PHE A 103 0.49 13.30 -8.68
N ARG A 104 -0.13 12.61 -7.73
CA ARG A 104 -1.55 12.83 -7.39
C ARG A 104 -1.81 14.23 -6.83
N ASP A 105 -0.85 14.80 -6.11
CA ASP A 105 -0.91 16.14 -5.53
C ASP A 105 -0.63 17.26 -6.55
N GLU A 106 -0.23 16.92 -7.78
CA GLU A 106 0.01 17.89 -8.84
C GLU A 106 -1.22 18.15 -9.73
N ILE A 107 -2.21 17.25 -9.71
CA ILE A 107 -3.40 17.26 -10.59
C ILE A 107 -4.71 17.07 -9.81
N ASP A 108 -5.68 17.97 -10.04
CA ASP A 108 -7.01 17.89 -9.44
C ASP A 108 -7.98 17.13 -10.36
N LEU A 109 -8.05 15.80 -10.18
CA LEU A 109 -8.92 14.93 -10.97
C LEU A 109 -10.41 15.26 -10.76
N HIS A 110 -10.83 15.60 -9.54
CA HIS A 110 -12.21 15.96 -9.25
C HIS A 110 -12.64 17.22 -9.99
N ALA A 111 -11.80 18.25 -10.01
CA ALA A 111 -12.09 19.46 -10.78
C ALA A 111 -12.16 19.18 -12.30
N LEU A 112 -11.27 18.33 -12.83
CA LEU A 112 -11.30 17.93 -14.24
C LEU A 112 -12.56 17.13 -14.60
N HIS A 113 -13.00 16.25 -13.70
CA HIS A 113 -14.23 15.49 -13.87
C HIS A 113 -15.47 16.40 -13.86
N GLN A 114 -15.55 17.34 -12.92
CA GLN A 114 -16.66 18.29 -12.80
C GLN A 114 -16.88 19.13 -14.06
N ILE A 115 -15.81 19.45 -14.80
CA ILE A 115 -15.89 20.21 -16.06
C ILE A 115 -15.97 19.32 -17.30
N GLY A 116 -16.14 18.00 -17.13
CA GLY A 116 -16.28 17.03 -18.24
C GLY A 116 -15.01 16.84 -19.07
N GLN A 117 -13.83 17.08 -18.49
CA GLN A 117 -12.53 16.98 -19.19
C GLN A 117 -11.66 15.81 -18.71
N LEU A 118 -12.25 14.85 -17.99
CA LEU A 118 -11.56 13.67 -17.48
C LEU A 118 -12.25 12.37 -17.90
N THR A 119 -11.43 11.45 -18.41
CA THR A 119 -11.72 10.00 -18.43
C THR A 119 -10.57 9.26 -17.75
N LEU A 120 -10.82 8.06 -17.23
CA LEU A 120 -9.86 7.25 -16.47
C LEU A 120 -9.73 5.84 -17.07
N THR A 121 -8.49 5.36 -17.11
CA THR A 121 -8.17 3.93 -17.13
C THR A 121 -7.53 3.56 -15.81
N LEU A 122 -8.06 2.54 -15.14
CA LEU A 122 -7.46 2.00 -13.92
C LEU A 122 -6.53 0.85 -14.29
N VAL A 123 -5.31 0.87 -13.76
CA VAL A 123 -4.35 -0.23 -13.91
C VAL A 123 -3.94 -0.73 -12.55
N ASP A 124 -3.72 -2.05 -12.45
CA ASP A 124 -3.33 -2.72 -11.21
C ASP A 124 -4.28 -2.39 -10.04
N HIS A 125 -5.54 -2.08 -10.36
CA HIS A 125 -6.68 -2.02 -9.45
C HIS A 125 -7.99 -1.83 -10.22
N HIS A 126 -9.08 -2.23 -9.57
CA HIS A 126 -10.43 -2.08 -10.09
C HIS A 126 -11.38 -1.40 -9.10
N ILE A 127 -10.89 -0.85 -7.97
CA ILE A 127 -11.72 -0.13 -6.99
C ILE A 127 -11.03 1.18 -6.63
N LEU A 128 -11.71 2.30 -6.92
CA LEU A 128 -11.26 3.61 -6.46
C LEU A 128 -11.45 3.74 -4.95
N PRO A 129 -10.53 4.40 -4.24
CA PRO A 129 -10.70 4.67 -2.82
C PRO A 129 -11.92 5.58 -2.59
N SER A 130 -12.43 5.60 -1.36
CA SER A 130 -13.63 6.37 -0.99
C SER A 130 -13.53 7.87 -1.32
N SER A 131 -12.33 8.46 -1.24
CA SER A 131 -12.05 9.85 -1.64
C SER A 131 -12.30 10.11 -3.13
N ASP A 132 -12.18 9.07 -3.97
CA ASP A 132 -12.29 9.13 -5.43
C ASP A 132 -13.59 8.54 -5.95
N LYS A 133 -14.53 8.18 -5.06
CA LYS A 133 -15.82 7.58 -5.44
C LYS A 133 -16.59 8.40 -6.47
N SER A 134 -16.50 9.74 -6.43
CA SER A 134 -17.14 10.59 -7.43
C SER A 134 -16.57 10.47 -8.84
N LEU A 135 -15.39 9.87 -8.99
CA LEU A 135 -14.72 9.68 -10.28
C LEU A 135 -15.12 8.35 -10.97
N GLU A 136 -15.95 7.50 -10.33
CA GLU A 136 -16.33 6.20 -10.91
C GLU A 136 -16.93 6.31 -12.32
N ASN A 137 -17.73 7.35 -12.57
CA ASN A 137 -18.33 7.59 -13.89
C ASN A 137 -17.32 8.05 -14.96
N ALA A 138 -16.11 8.45 -14.55
CA ALA A 138 -15.03 8.77 -15.49
C ALA A 138 -14.28 7.52 -15.96
N VAL A 139 -14.44 6.37 -15.29
CA VAL A 139 -13.71 5.14 -15.60
C VAL A 139 -14.26 4.50 -16.88
N THR A 140 -13.39 4.42 -17.89
CA THR A 140 -13.71 3.87 -19.22
C THR A 140 -13.03 2.53 -19.47
N GLU A 141 -11.95 2.22 -18.74
CA GLU A 141 -11.24 0.96 -18.88
C GLU A 141 -10.57 0.54 -17.54
N VAL A 142 -10.46 -0.76 -17.32
CA VAL A 142 -9.81 -1.37 -16.16
C VAL A 142 -8.93 -2.52 -16.63
N LEU A 143 -7.65 -2.50 -16.26
CA LEU A 143 -6.73 -3.63 -16.38
C LEU A 143 -6.26 -3.99 -14.96
N ASP A 144 -6.60 -5.17 -14.49
CA ASP A 144 -6.19 -5.61 -13.15
C ASP A 144 -5.85 -7.11 -13.18
N HIS A 145 -4.96 -7.53 -12.29
CA HIS A 145 -4.56 -8.94 -12.19
C HIS A 145 -5.16 -9.65 -10.97
N ARG A 146 -6.10 -8.98 -10.30
CA ARG A 146 -6.80 -9.47 -9.09
C ARG A 146 -8.22 -9.96 -9.40
N PRO A 147 -8.80 -10.79 -8.51
CA PRO A 147 -10.23 -11.12 -8.60
C PRO A 147 -11.08 -9.86 -8.56
N LEU A 148 -12.04 -9.73 -9.48
CA LEU A 148 -12.97 -8.61 -9.49
C LEU A 148 -13.95 -8.70 -8.31
N GLU A 149 -13.98 -7.64 -7.50
CA GLU A 149 -14.87 -7.49 -6.34
C GLU A 149 -16.14 -6.69 -6.70
N LYS A 150 -16.16 -6.00 -7.85
CA LYS A 150 -17.31 -5.24 -8.33
C LYS A 150 -17.56 -5.45 -9.82
N GLN A 151 -18.82 -5.23 -10.22
CA GLN A 151 -19.21 -5.20 -11.63
C GLN A 151 -19.10 -3.77 -12.17
N TYR A 152 -18.55 -3.65 -13.38
CA TYR A 152 -18.48 -2.41 -14.13
C TYR A 152 -19.61 -2.33 -15.17
N PRO A 153 -20.09 -1.12 -15.52
CA PRO A 153 -21.06 -0.97 -16.59
C PRO A 153 -20.48 -1.41 -17.94
N HIS A 154 -21.34 -1.81 -18.88
CA HIS A 154 -20.92 -2.24 -20.23
C HIS A 154 -20.15 -1.17 -21.03
N SER A 155 -20.25 0.10 -20.63
CA SER A 155 -19.47 1.21 -21.22
C SER A 155 -17.99 1.20 -20.80
N CYS A 156 -17.63 0.44 -19.78
CA CYS A 156 -16.25 0.29 -19.30
C CYS A 156 -15.68 -1.03 -19.82
N SER A 157 -14.55 -0.97 -20.52
CA SER A 157 -13.80 -2.17 -20.88
C SER A 157 -13.10 -2.73 -19.65
N VAL A 158 -13.19 -4.03 -19.38
CA VAL A 158 -12.54 -4.65 -18.22
C VAL A 158 -11.76 -5.86 -18.67
N THR A 159 -10.46 -5.84 -18.38
CA THR A 159 -9.56 -6.99 -18.52
C THR A 159 -9.07 -7.35 -17.13
N ALA A 160 -9.54 -8.48 -16.60
CA ALA A 160 -9.12 -8.98 -15.30
C ALA A 160 -8.74 -10.46 -15.38
N GLU A 161 -7.47 -10.77 -15.15
CA GLU A 161 -6.93 -12.13 -15.24
C GLU A 161 -5.93 -12.38 -14.12
N LEU A 162 -5.99 -13.55 -13.48
CA LEU A 162 -5.04 -13.91 -12.42
C LEU A 162 -3.68 -14.23 -13.03
N VAL A 163 -2.80 -13.22 -13.07
CA VAL A 163 -1.40 -13.28 -13.50
C VAL A 163 -0.49 -12.71 -12.42
N GLY A 164 0.82 -12.96 -12.51
CA GLY A 164 1.77 -12.52 -11.49
C GLY A 164 1.95 -11.00 -11.42
N SER A 165 1.73 -10.29 -12.52
CA SER A 165 1.88 -8.83 -12.63
C SER A 165 0.85 -8.24 -13.60
N CYS A 166 0.28 -7.08 -13.26
CA CYS A 166 -0.56 -6.30 -14.18
C CYS A 166 0.22 -5.90 -15.45
N ASN A 167 1.54 -5.70 -15.35
CA ASN A 167 2.39 -5.45 -16.51
C ASN A 167 2.42 -6.60 -17.53
N THR A 168 2.05 -7.84 -17.15
CA THR A 168 1.84 -8.93 -18.11
C THR A 168 0.66 -8.64 -19.03
N LEU A 169 -0.44 -8.08 -18.50
CA LEU A 169 -1.62 -7.70 -19.28
C LEU A 169 -1.33 -6.48 -20.16
N VAL A 170 -0.58 -5.50 -19.64
CA VAL A 170 -0.14 -4.34 -20.42
C VAL A 170 0.80 -4.78 -21.56
N THR A 171 1.76 -5.67 -21.28
CA THR A 171 2.67 -6.23 -22.30
C THR A 171 1.89 -6.96 -23.39
N GLU A 172 0.93 -7.79 -22.99
CA GLU A 172 0.04 -8.47 -23.94
C GLU A 172 -0.69 -7.47 -24.85
N ARG A 173 -1.31 -6.44 -24.24
CA ARG A 173 -2.08 -5.42 -24.96
C ARG A 173 -1.24 -4.70 -26.02
N ILE A 174 0.01 -4.39 -25.68
CA ILE A 174 0.94 -3.71 -26.60
C ILE A 174 1.33 -4.65 -27.74
N LEU A 175 1.75 -5.88 -27.42
CA LEU A 175 2.24 -6.84 -28.41
C LEU A 175 1.15 -7.36 -29.36
N GLN A 176 -0.09 -7.47 -28.90
CA GLN A 176 -1.24 -7.82 -29.74
C GLN A 176 -1.73 -6.64 -30.61
N GLY A 177 -1.48 -5.41 -30.17
CA GLY A 177 -1.99 -4.21 -30.83
C GLY A 177 -1.01 -3.58 -31.82
N LYS A 178 0.08 -3.01 -31.31
CA LYS A 178 1.10 -2.31 -32.10
C LYS A 178 2.48 -2.51 -31.46
N PRO A 179 3.11 -3.69 -31.65
CA PRO A 179 4.38 -4.03 -31.01
C PRO A 179 5.52 -3.07 -31.40
N GLU A 180 5.44 -2.38 -32.54
CA GLU A 180 6.45 -1.44 -33.03
C GLU A 180 6.59 -0.17 -32.17
N ILE A 181 5.67 0.06 -31.24
CA ILE A 181 5.78 1.12 -30.23
C ILE A 181 6.82 0.80 -29.16
N LEU A 182 7.08 -0.49 -28.90
CA LEU A 182 8.06 -0.86 -27.89
C LEU A 182 9.45 -0.44 -28.36
N ASP A 183 10.10 0.34 -27.51
CA ASP A 183 11.53 0.57 -27.55
C ASP A 183 12.19 -0.22 -26.41
N TRP A 184 13.53 -0.23 -26.39
CA TRP A 184 14.27 -0.93 -25.35
C TRP A 184 13.91 -0.42 -23.95
N GLN A 185 13.66 0.88 -23.78
CA GLN A 185 13.36 1.51 -22.50
C GLN A 185 12.00 1.04 -21.92
N THR A 186 10.96 0.99 -22.77
CA THR A 186 9.63 0.49 -22.39
C THR A 186 9.60 -1.02 -22.20
N ALA A 187 10.35 -1.77 -23.02
CA ALA A 187 10.52 -3.20 -22.81
C ALA A 187 11.25 -3.50 -21.49
N ALA A 188 12.28 -2.72 -21.14
CA ALA A 188 13.01 -2.87 -19.88
C ALA A 188 12.13 -2.57 -18.66
N LEU A 189 11.29 -1.52 -18.74
CA LEU A 189 10.29 -1.23 -17.71
C LEU A 189 9.36 -2.42 -17.46
N LEU A 190 8.73 -2.93 -18.53
CA LEU A 190 7.79 -4.06 -18.45
C LEU A 190 8.50 -5.32 -17.94
N HIS A 191 9.63 -5.68 -18.53
CA HIS A 191 10.41 -6.87 -18.18
C HIS A 191 10.84 -6.86 -16.72
N ALA A 192 11.48 -5.78 -16.26
CA ALA A 192 11.97 -5.65 -14.89
C ALA A 192 10.85 -5.80 -13.86
N THR A 193 9.68 -5.25 -14.15
CA THR A 193 8.52 -5.27 -13.25
C THR A 193 7.89 -6.65 -13.15
N ILE A 194 7.62 -7.29 -14.29
CA ILE A 194 7.06 -8.66 -14.29
C ILE A 194 8.04 -9.62 -13.59
N ILE A 195 9.36 -9.46 -13.81
CA ILE A 195 10.39 -10.27 -13.13
C ILE A 195 10.36 -10.09 -11.61
N LEU A 196 10.18 -8.86 -11.11
CA LEU A 196 10.09 -8.60 -9.67
C LEU A 196 8.84 -9.25 -9.05
N ASP A 197 7.67 -9.02 -9.64
CA ASP A 197 6.40 -9.50 -9.07
C ASP A 197 6.25 -11.01 -9.17
N CYS A 198 6.78 -11.61 -10.24
CA CYS A 198 6.83 -13.06 -10.42
C CYS A 198 8.03 -13.73 -9.74
N VAL A 199 8.76 -13.02 -8.87
CA VAL A 199 9.87 -13.56 -8.05
C VAL A 199 10.90 -14.31 -8.92
N ASN A 200 11.46 -13.62 -9.92
CA ASN A 200 12.41 -14.19 -10.87
C ASN A 200 11.86 -15.40 -11.67
N MET A 201 10.55 -15.44 -11.90
CA MET A 201 9.85 -16.56 -12.56
C MET A 201 9.95 -17.88 -11.78
N ALA A 202 10.13 -17.85 -10.46
CA ALA A 202 10.23 -19.04 -9.60
C ALA A 202 8.84 -19.66 -9.35
N PRO A 203 8.52 -20.86 -9.90
CA PRO A 203 7.22 -21.50 -9.70
C PRO A 203 6.92 -21.81 -8.23
N GLU A 204 7.95 -22.14 -7.45
CA GLU A 204 7.87 -22.42 -6.02
C GLU A 204 7.39 -21.23 -5.18
N ALA A 205 7.50 -20.00 -5.70
CA ALA A 205 6.96 -18.81 -5.05
C ALA A 205 5.44 -18.66 -5.23
N GLY A 206 4.81 -19.46 -6.10
CA GLY A 206 3.36 -19.49 -6.31
C GLY A 206 2.77 -18.24 -6.97
N LYS A 207 3.59 -17.32 -7.49
CA LYS A 207 3.15 -16.07 -8.11
C LYS A 207 3.16 -16.06 -9.63
N VAL A 208 4.12 -16.77 -10.24
CA VAL A 208 4.29 -16.77 -11.70
C VAL A 208 3.24 -17.64 -12.38
N THR A 209 2.73 -17.17 -13.52
CA THR A 209 1.84 -17.95 -14.39
C THR A 209 2.51 -18.24 -15.75
N PRO A 210 1.98 -19.21 -16.51
CA PRO A 210 2.46 -19.45 -17.88
C PRO A 210 2.36 -18.21 -18.78
N LYS A 211 1.40 -17.31 -18.53
CA LYS A 211 1.22 -16.07 -19.29
C LYS A 211 2.34 -15.07 -19.01
N ASP A 212 2.76 -14.93 -17.75
CA ASP A 212 3.91 -14.09 -17.37
C ASP A 212 5.18 -14.58 -18.07
N SER A 213 5.46 -15.88 -17.97
CA SER A 213 6.63 -16.51 -18.61
C SER A 213 6.63 -16.33 -20.13
N LYS A 214 5.46 -16.47 -20.77
CA LYS A 214 5.29 -16.26 -22.22
C LYS A 214 5.65 -14.83 -22.61
N TYR A 215 5.12 -13.83 -21.92
CA TYR A 215 5.31 -12.43 -22.30
C TYR A 215 6.71 -11.90 -21.98
N VAL A 216 7.31 -12.36 -20.88
CA VAL A 216 8.73 -12.11 -20.58
C VAL A 216 9.63 -12.69 -21.67
N ALA A 217 9.39 -13.94 -22.10
CA ALA A 217 10.18 -14.54 -23.18
C ALA A 217 10.01 -13.80 -24.53
N GLN A 218 8.83 -13.23 -24.80
CA GLN A 218 8.62 -12.41 -25.99
C GLN A 218 9.38 -11.08 -25.92
N LEU A 219 9.41 -10.42 -24.76
CA LEU A 219 10.22 -9.21 -24.56
C LEU A 219 11.71 -9.51 -24.75
N GLU A 220 12.21 -10.60 -24.18
CA GLU A 220 13.61 -11.03 -24.32
C GLU A 220 13.97 -11.38 -25.77
N ALA A 221 13.05 -11.98 -26.52
CA ALA A 221 13.26 -12.28 -27.94
C ALA A 221 13.31 -11.02 -28.82
N LEU A 222 12.50 -10.00 -28.50
CA LEU A 222 12.48 -8.72 -29.22
C LEU A 222 13.66 -7.81 -28.82
N PHE A 223 14.11 -7.91 -27.57
CA PHE A 223 15.14 -7.07 -26.97
C PHE A 223 16.19 -7.95 -26.25
N PRO A 224 17.11 -8.58 -27.00
CA PRO A 224 18.08 -9.52 -26.43
C PRO A 224 19.10 -8.87 -25.49
N ASP A 225 19.25 -7.54 -25.54
CA ASP A 225 20.14 -6.76 -24.68
C ASP A 225 19.49 -6.38 -23.34
N LEU A 226 18.28 -6.88 -23.03
CA LEU A 226 17.69 -6.74 -21.70
C LEU A 226 18.56 -7.43 -20.64
N SER A 227 18.54 -6.88 -19.42
CA SER A 227 19.27 -7.49 -18.29
C SER A 227 18.77 -8.91 -18.02
N SER A 228 19.68 -9.77 -17.57
CA SER A 228 19.29 -11.12 -17.16
C SER A 228 18.28 -11.05 -16.01
N ARG A 229 17.35 -12.01 -16.01
CA ARG A 229 16.26 -12.12 -15.02
C ARG A 229 16.78 -12.02 -13.58
N SER A 230 17.80 -12.80 -13.24
CA SER A 230 18.39 -12.79 -11.90
C SER A 230 19.05 -11.46 -11.54
N ASN A 231 19.80 -10.84 -12.46
CA ASN A 231 20.49 -9.58 -12.17
C ASN A 231 19.49 -8.45 -11.89
N ILE A 232 18.44 -8.33 -12.71
CA ILE A 232 17.43 -7.28 -12.51
C ILE A 232 16.58 -7.56 -11.27
N PHE A 233 16.23 -8.82 -11.02
CA PHE A 233 15.53 -9.23 -9.82
C PHE A 233 16.31 -8.88 -8.54
N GLU A 234 17.58 -9.29 -8.47
CA GLU A 234 18.44 -9.01 -7.31
C GLU A 234 18.65 -7.51 -7.09
N SER A 235 18.84 -6.75 -8.18
CA SER A 235 19.03 -5.29 -8.11
C SER A 235 17.78 -4.58 -7.59
N LEU A 236 16.60 -4.92 -8.12
CA LEU A 236 15.33 -4.38 -7.64
C LEU A 236 15.02 -4.81 -6.21
N GLN A 237 15.30 -6.08 -5.87
CA GLN A 237 15.06 -6.61 -4.54
C GLN A 237 15.95 -5.92 -3.50
N LYS A 238 17.21 -5.64 -3.85
CA LYS A 238 18.13 -4.84 -3.05
C LYS A 238 17.62 -3.40 -2.89
N ALA A 239 17.24 -2.74 -3.99
CA ALA A 239 16.73 -1.37 -3.96
C ALA A 239 15.44 -1.22 -3.13
N LYS A 240 14.57 -2.23 -3.15
CA LYS A 240 13.33 -2.26 -2.36
C LYS A 240 13.58 -2.10 -0.86
N PHE A 241 14.63 -2.72 -0.35
CA PHE A 241 15.00 -2.70 1.06
C PHE A 241 16.11 -1.71 1.40
N ASP A 242 16.71 -1.06 0.39
CA ASP A 242 17.68 0.00 0.62
C ASP A 242 17.00 1.24 1.20
N VAL A 243 17.54 1.69 2.34
CA VAL A 243 17.10 2.88 3.05
C VAL A 243 18.22 3.91 3.19
N SER A 244 19.41 3.66 2.63
CA SER A 244 20.61 4.48 2.83
C SER A 244 20.42 5.94 2.39
N GLY A 245 19.60 6.19 1.36
CA GLY A 245 19.24 7.53 0.88
C GLY A 245 18.09 8.22 1.62
N LEU A 246 17.50 7.58 2.64
CA LEU A 246 16.30 8.10 3.32
C LEU A 246 16.63 8.91 4.58
N THR A 247 15.84 9.95 4.81
CA THR A 247 15.76 10.60 6.13
C THR A 247 15.10 9.66 7.15
N THR A 248 15.24 9.97 8.45
CA THR A 248 14.63 9.13 9.50
C THR A 248 13.12 9.11 9.39
N GLU A 249 12.51 10.27 9.09
CA GLU A 249 11.07 10.38 8.84
C GLU A 249 10.62 9.47 7.69
N GLN A 250 11.37 9.49 6.58
CA GLN A 250 11.06 8.65 5.42
C GLN A 250 11.21 7.15 5.74
N MET A 251 12.26 6.76 6.47
CA MET A 251 12.44 5.38 6.92
C MET A 251 11.26 4.90 7.76
N LEU A 252 10.78 5.74 8.68
CA LEU A 252 9.65 5.41 9.55
C LEU A 252 8.36 5.24 8.77
N ARG A 253 8.14 6.04 7.72
CA ARG A 253 6.94 5.95 6.87
C ARG A 253 6.94 4.78 5.90
N LYS A 254 8.12 4.37 5.41
CA LYS A 254 8.27 3.38 4.34
C LYS A 254 7.48 2.10 4.59
N ASP A 255 7.56 1.54 5.80
CA ASP A 255 6.73 0.41 6.22
C ASP A 255 6.09 0.68 7.58
N LEU A 256 5.17 1.64 7.61
CA LEU A 256 4.40 2.06 8.78
C LEU A 256 3.03 1.36 8.86
N LYS A 257 2.63 0.96 10.06
CA LYS A 257 1.24 0.70 10.41
C LYS A 257 0.88 1.48 11.68
N THR A 258 -0.39 1.84 11.79
CA THR A 258 -0.92 2.55 12.94
C THR A 258 -1.98 1.71 13.62
N ILE A 259 -2.10 1.89 14.93
CA ILE A 259 -3.20 1.38 15.74
C ILE A 259 -3.79 2.57 16.48
N SER A 260 -5.10 2.75 16.33
CA SER A 260 -5.85 3.80 17.01
C SER A 260 -6.86 3.18 17.97
N GLY A 261 -7.07 3.84 19.10
CA GLY A 261 -8.24 3.65 19.96
C GLY A 261 -8.71 4.98 20.53
N ASP A 262 -9.63 4.93 21.50
CA ASP A 262 -10.45 6.08 21.92
C ASP A 262 -9.65 7.35 22.29
N SER A 263 -8.42 7.21 22.79
CA SER A 263 -7.58 8.35 23.20
C SER A 263 -6.09 8.16 22.95
N THR A 264 -5.69 7.11 22.22
CA THR A 264 -4.27 6.79 22.01
C THR A 264 -4.04 6.32 20.57
N MET A 265 -2.98 6.81 19.94
CA MET A 265 -2.50 6.39 18.64
C MET A 265 -1.06 5.89 18.74
N LEU A 266 -0.84 4.66 18.31
CA LEU A 266 0.47 4.03 18.28
C LEU A 266 0.90 3.76 16.83
N ALA A 267 2.14 4.12 16.52
CA ALA A 267 2.80 3.80 15.26
C ALA A 267 3.73 2.59 15.44
N ILE A 268 3.78 1.71 14.45
CA ILE A 268 4.79 0.66 14.35
C ILE A 268 5.41 0.64 12.95
N SER A 269 6.72 0.86 12.89
CA SER A 269 7.49 0.95 11.65
C SER A 269 8.47 -0.20 11.53
N ALA A 270 8.56 -0.83 10.36
CA ALA A 270 9.66 -1.73 10.04
C ALA A 270 10.78 -0.97 9.30
N ILE A 271 12.01 -1.07 9.80
CA ILE A 271 13.17 -0.32 9.30
C ILE A 271 14.24 -1.32 8.87
N TYR A 272 14.58 -1.32 7.58
CA TYR A 272 15.59 -2.22 7.00
C TYR A 272 17.01 -1.71 7.25
N MET A 273 17.43 -1.70 8.51
CA MET A 273 18.71 -1.20 8.98
C MET A 273 19.14 -1.96 10.22
N ASP A 274 20.44 -1.99 10.49
CA ASP A 274 20.98 -2.47 11.76
C ASP A 274 20.55 -1.60 12.95
N LEU A 275 20.37 -2.21 14.13
CA LEU A 275 19.96 -1.50 15.34
C LEU A 275 20.99 -0.43 15.75
N GLU A 276 22.28 -0.77 15.76
CA GLU A 276 23.32 0.16 16.20
C GLU A 276 23.40 1.35 15.23
N VAL A 277 23.33 1.09 13.93
CA VAL A 277 23.31 2.14 12.91
C VAL A 277 22.08 3.03 13.08
N PHE A 278 20.90 2.45 13.36
CA PHE A 278 19.69 3.22 13.61
C PHE A 278 19.82 4.10 14.86
N LEU A 279 20.32 3.55 15.97
CA LEU A 279 20.51 4.28 17.23
C LEU A 279 21.59 5.38 17.12
N GLN A 280 22.55 5.26 16.21
CA GLN A 280 23.61 6.25 15.98
C GLN A 280 23.20 7.40 15.04
N ARG A 281 21.98 7.39 14.49
CA ARG A 281 21.50 8.48 13.63
C ARG A 281 21.47 9.81 14.37
N SER A 282 21.92 10.86 13.68
CA SER A 282 21.97 12.23 14.20
C SER A 282 20.59 12.70 14.68
N ASN A 283 20.53 13.27 15.88
CA ASN A 283 19.29 13.83 16.46
C ASN A 283 18.12 12.83 16.56
N LEU A 284 18.37 11.52 16.58
CA LEU A 284 17.34 10.49 16.52
C LEU A 284 16.15 10.76 17.44
N THR A 285 16.35 10.95 18.75
CA THR A 285 15.24 11.16 19.69
C THR A 285 14.38 12.38 19.35
N ALA A 286 14.99 13.48 18.89
CA ALA A 286 14.26 14.68 18.49
C ALA A 286 13.50 14.46 17.17
N GLU A 287 14.04 13.67 16.24
CA GLU A 287 13.36 13.28 15.01
C GLU A 287 12.19 12.34 15.26
N LEU A 288 12.33 11.36 16.18
CA LEU A 288 11.22 10.50 16.60
C LEU A 288 10.11 11.30 17.28
N ASP A 289 10.47 12.24 18.15
CA ASP A 289 9.51 13.14 18.80
C ASP A 289 8.77 14.03 17.78
N SER A 290 9.52 14.66 16.87
CA SER A 290 8.95 15.49 15.80
C SER A 290 8.03 14.68 14.89
N PHE A 291 8.41 13.44 14.56
CA PHE A 291 7.60 12.53 13.78
C PHE A 291 6.29 12.18 14.49
N CYS A 292 6.35 11.79 15.76
CA CYS A 292 5.17 11.51 16.56
C CYS A 292 4.23 12.74 16.65
N GLN A 293 4.78 13.93 16.90
CA GLN A 293 3.99 15.17 16.96
C GLN A 293 3.33 15.53 15.62
N ALA A 294 4.06 15.40 14.51
CA ALA A 294 3.56 15.76 13.18
C ALA A 294 2.41 14.84 12.73
N HIS A 295 2.40 13.58 13.15
CA HIS A 295 1.40 12.60 12.78
C HIS A 295 0.38 12.26 13.88
N GLY A 296 0.50 12.89 15.05
CA GLY A 296 -0.39 12.68 16.19
C GLY A 296 -0.27 11.29 16.82
N TYR A 297 0.94 10.74 16.90
CA TYR A 297 1.21 9.47 17.58
C TYR A 297 1.68 9.71 19.02
N ASP A 298 1.12 8.96 19.97
CA ASP A 298 1.52 8.97 21.38
C ASP A 298 2.72 8.07 21.65
N ALA A 299 2.92 7.05 20.81
CA ALA A 299 4.04 6.13 20.89
C ALA A 299 4.44 5.61 19.51
N LEU A 300 5.72 5.27 19.39
CA LEU A 300 6.32 4.67 18.20
C LEU A 300 7.12 3.43 18.60
N VAL A 301 6.84 2.32 17.93
CA VAL A 301 7.64 1.10 17.97
C VAL A 301 8.36 0.96 16.63
N ALA A 302 9.68 1.13 16.62
CA ALA A 302 10.52 0.88 15.45
C ALA A 302 11.11 -0.54 15.52
N MET A 303 10.73 -1.38 14.58
CA MET A 303 11.30 -2.72 14.39
C MET A 303 12.43 -2.65 13.38
N THR A 304 13.67 -2.79 13.81
CA THR A 304 14.80 -2.86 12.87
C THR A 304 14.95 -4.30 12.35
N ILE A 305 15.36 -4.43 11.08
CA ILE A 305 15.49 -5.71 10.39
C ILE A 305 16.78 -5.71 9.57
N THR A 306 17.61 -6.73 9.79
CA THR A 306 18.73 -7.09 8.92
C THR A 306 18.63 -8.57 8.55
N PHE A 307 19.48 -9.03 7.64
CA PHE A 307 19.56 -10.43 7.24
C PHE A 307 20.97 -10.94 7.52
N ASN A 308 21.06 -12.13 8.10
CA ASN A 308 22.33 -12.79 8.36
C ASN A 308 22.89 -13.41 7.05
N PRO A 309 24.12 -13.99 7.06
CA PRO A 309 24.70 -14.63 5.88
C PRO A 309 23.90 -15.81 5.31
N HIS A 310 22.95 -16.37 6.08
CA HIS A 310 22.02 -17.43 5.65
C HIS A 310 20.67 -16.88 5.16
N ASN A 311 20.56 -15.56 4.98
CA ASN A 311 19.34 -14.85 4.58
C ASN A 311 18.18 -14.98 5.60
N GLU A 312 18.50 -15.27 6.86
CA GLU A 312 17.52 -15.31 7.94
C GLU A 312 17.39 -13.91 8.56
N PRO A 313 16.16 -13.48 8.92
CA PRO A 313 15.95 -12.16 9.49
C PRO A 313 16.54 -12.08 10.91
N VAL A 314 17.18 -10.97 11.21
CA VAL A 314 17.54 -10.54 12.57
C VAL A 314 16.69 -9.33 12.90
N ARG A 315 16.05 -9.32 14.07
CA ARG A 315 15.07 -8.30 14.44
C ARG A 315 15.41 -7.67 15.78
N HIS A 316 15.11 -6.38 15.87
CA HIS A 316 15.17 -5.61 17.10
C HIS A 316 13.93 -4.76 17.24
N LEU A 317 13.62 -4.35 18.47
CA LEU A 317 12.56 -3.39 18.76
C LEU A 317 13.14 -2.18 19.46
N VAL A 318 12.69 -1.00 19.07
CA VAL A 318 12.96 0.27 19.73
C VAL A 318 11.62 0.92 20.06
N VAL A 319 11.37 1.18 21.33
CA VAL A 319 10.15 1.84 21.82
C VAL A 319 10.48 3.27 22.19
N PHE A 320 9.86 4.22 21.48
CA PHE A 320 9.86 5.64 21.80
C PHE A 320 8.45 6.04 22.25
N CYS A 321 8.34 6.62 23.44
CA CYS A 321 7.09 7.19 23.93
C CYS A 321 7.41 8.33 24.91
N PRO A 322 6.84 9.53 24.72
CA PRO A 322 7.04 10.64 25.67
C PRO A 322 6.45 10.38 27.06
N SER A 323 5.39 9.56 27.15
CA SER A 323 4.76 9.17 28.41
C SER A 323 5.44 7.93 28.99
N VAL A 324 5.99 8.05 30.20
CA VAL A 324 6.67 6.94 30.89
C VAL A 324 5.70 5.78 31.18
N ASP A 325 4.47 6.10 31.60
CA ASP A 325 3.48 5.08 31.93
C ASP A 325 3.08 4.27 30.70
N LEU A 326 2.83 4.95 29.57
CA LEU A 326 2.50 4.29 28.31
C LEU A 326 3.70 3.51 27.76
N GLN A 327 4.92 4.04 27.90
CA GLN A 327 6.14 3.32 27.53
C GLN A 327 6.26 1.99 28.30
N ASN A 328 6.03 2.03 29.62
CA ASN A 328 6.10 0.83 30.46
C ASN A 328 5.04 -0.19 30.07
N THR A 329 3.78 0.24 29.85
CA THR A 329 2.71 -0.66 29.37
C THR A 329 3.07 -1.33 28.06
N ILE A 330 3.62 -0.57 27.10
CA ILE A 330 4.06 -1.11 25.81
C ILE A 330 5.20 -2.12 26.00
N CYS A 331 6.20 -1.79 26.82
CA CYS A 331 7.34 -2.66 27.06
C CYS A 331 6.93 -3.97 27.75
N GLU A 332 6.12 -3.89 28.81
CA GLU A 332 5.60 -5.06 29.52
C GLU A 332 4.81 -5.98 28.58
N ALA A 333 3.94 -5.42 27.73
CA ALA A 333 3.19 -6.20 26.76
C ALA A 333 4.09 -6.96 25.78
N LEU A 334 5.17 -6.33 25.32
CA LEU A 334 6.12 -6.92 24.40
C LEU A 334 7.00 -7.98 25.08
N GLU A 335 7.47 -7.72 26.31
CA GLU A 335 8.32 -8.61 27.10
C GLU A 335 7.58 -9.88 27.55
N TYR A 336 6.31 -9.75 27.95
CA TYR A 336 5.48 -10.83 28.48
C TYR A 336 4.51 -11.43 27.46
N SER A 337 4.68 -11.14 26.16
CA SER A 337 3.85 -11.77 25.13
C SER A 337 4.04 -13.30 25.12
N HIS A 338 2.94 -14.03 25.02
CA HIS A 338 2.93 -15.49 24.87
C HIS A 338 2.39 -15.97 23.52
N CYS A 339 1.80 -15.08 22.71
CA CYS A 339 1.16 -15.45 21.45
C CYS A 339 1.44 -14.40 20.34
N PRO A 340 2.56 -14.52 19.60
CA PRO A 340 3.68 -15.41 19.86
C PRO A 340 4.61 -14.86 20.96
N PRO A 341 5.42 -15.72 21.61
CA PRO A 341 6.49 -15.23 22.47
C PRO A 341 7.56 -14.51 21.64
N LEU A 342 7.89 -13.28 22.01
CA LEU A 342 8.88 -12.47 21.28
C LEU A 342 10.32 -12.77 21.72
N ASN A 343 10.50 -13.34 22.92
CA ASN A 343 11.80 -13.66 23.52
C ASN A 343 12.74 -12.44 23.53
N LEU A 344 12.27 -11.32 24.09
CA LEU A 344 13.01 -10.07 24.10
C LEU A 344 14.12 -10.10 25.15
N THR A 345 15.29 -9.58 24.78
CA THR A 345 16.37 -9.27 25.72
C THR A 345 16.75 -7.80 25.59
N PRO A 346 16.92 -7.05 26.70
CA PRO A 346 17.27 -5.64 26.64
C PRO A 346 18.58 -5.42 25.88
N ALA A 347 18.56 -4.45 24.96
CA ALA A 347 19.72 -3.99 24.21
C ALA A 347 20.20 -2.63 24.73
N PRO A 348 21.52 -2.34 24.69
CA PRO A 348 22.04 -1.05 25.09
C PRO A 348 21.54 0.06 24.16
N THR A 349 21.21 1.22 24.72
CA THR A 349 20.83 2.42 23.96
C THR A 349 21.57 3.63 24.51
N PRO A 350 22.15 4.50 23.67
CA PRO A 350 22.74 5.76 24.11
C PRO A 350 21.66 6.80 24.47
N HIS A 351 20.39 6.54 24.16
CA HIS A 351 19.27 7.46 24.35
C HIS A 351 18.45 7.05 25.58
N PRO A 352 18.34 7.91 26.63
CA PRO A 352 17.69 7.54 27.89
C PRO A 352 16.18 7.33 27.77
N ASN A 353 15.54 8.00 26.80
CA ASN A 353 14.10 7.96 26.56
C ASN A 353 13.67 6.83 25.61
N LEU A 354 14.62 5.97 25.18
CA LEU A 354 14.33 4.80 24.36
C LEU A 354 14.45 3.52 25.19
N ARG A 355 13.66 2.52 24.80
CA ARG A 355 13.86 1.12 25.21
C ARG A 355 14.19 0.33 23.97
N ALA A 356 15.28 -0.44 24.00
CA ALA A 356 15.72 -1.25 22.87
C ALA A 356 15.81 -2.72 23.28
N TYR A 357 15.49 -3.61 22.35
CA TYR A 357 15.46 -5.05 22.57
C TYR A 357 16.04 -5.81 21.39
N LEU A 358 16.82 -6.86 21.68
CA LEU A 358 17.05 -7.95 20.73
C LEU A 358 15.82 -8.85 20.74
N GLN A 359 15.31 -9.21 19.57
CA GLN A 359 14.14 -10.07 19.45
C GLN A 359 14.55 -11.50 19.11
N GLY A 360 14.51 -12.40 20.10
CA GLY A 360 14.92 -13.80 19.93
C GLY A 360 14.01 -14.58 18.98
N ASN A 361 12.70 -14.32 18.98
CA ASN A 361 11.80 -14.89 17.98
C ASN A 361 11.82 -14.04 16.70
N THR A 362 12.80 -14.27 15.84
CA THR A 362 13.01 -13.48 14.61
C THR A 362 11.93 -13.68 13.55
N LEU A 363 11.09 -14.72 13.66
CA LEU A 363 9.95 -14.95 12.77
C LEU A 363 8.75 -14.04 13.10
N ALA A 364 8.69 -13.50 14.31
CA ALA A 364 7.62 -12.58 14.72
C ALA A 364 7.81 -11.18 14.10
N SER A 365 7.38 -11.01 12.85
CA SER A 365 7.41 -9.70 12.18
C SER A 365 6.46 -8.67 12.83
N ARG A 366 6.49 -7.43 12.34
CA ARG A 366 5.54 -6.36 12.70
C ARG A 366 4.09 -6.84 12.74
N LYS A 367 3.68 -7.73 11.83
CA LYS A 367 2.31 -8.29 11.79
C LYS A 367 1.94 -9.11 13.03
N LYS A 368 2.93 -9.72 13.70
CA LYS A 368 2.76 -10.47 14.94
C LYS A 368 2.89 -9.58 16.17
N VAL A 369 3.72 -8.53 16.09
CA VAL A 369 3.87 -7.52 17.16
C VAL A 369 2.65 -6.61 17.27
N LEU A 370 2.03 -6.24 16.14
CA LEU A 370 0.92 -5.31 16.11
C LEU A 370 -0.30 -5.78 16.95
N PRO A 371 -0.77 -7.04 16.86
CA PRO A 371 -1.83 -7.56 17.73
C PRO A 371 -1.48 -7.52 19.22
N ILE A 372 -0.24 -7.83 19.61
CA ILE A 372 0.21 -7.78 21.01
C ILE A 372 0.02 -6.36 21.59
N LEU A 373 0.47 -5.35 20.83
CA LEU A 373 0.32 -3.95 21.22
C LEU A 373 -1.14 -3.51 21.27
N ARG A 374 -1.97 -4.00 20.33
CA ARG A 374 -3.40 -3.71 20.32
C ARG A 374 -4.08 -4.28 21.56
N ASP A 375 -3.82 -5.54 21.88
CA ASP A 375 -4.49 -6.23 22.98
C ASP A 375 -4.07 -5.64 24.33
N ALA A 376 -2.81 -5.22 24.48
CA ALA A 376 -2.35 -4.58 25.71
C ALA A 376 -3.01 -3.22 25.97
N LEU A 377 -3.23 -2.43 24.92
CA LEU A 377 -3.81 -1.09 25.04
C LEU A 377 -5.34 -1.10 25.04
N TRP A 378 -5.98 -2.08 24.38
CA TRP A 378 -7.43 -2.09 24.14
C TRP A 378 -8.14 -3.44 24.38
N GLY A 379 -7.44 -4.50 24.75
CA GLY A 379 -8.01 -5.84 24.95
C GLY A 379 -8.98 -5.98 26.13
N GLY A 380 -9.16 -4.93 26.93
CA GLY A 380 -10.16 -4.86 28.00
C GLY A 380 -11.59 -4.47 27.56
N ASN A 381 -11.80 -4.15 26.28
CA ASN A 381 -13.11 -3.74 25.74
C ASN A 381 -13.52 -4.65 24.57
N PRO A 382 -14.38 -5.66 24.75
CA PRO A 382 -14.85 -6.55 23.69
C PRO A 382 -15.92 -5.87 22.82
N GLY A 383 -15.58 -4.70 22.27
CA GLY A 383 -16.50 -3.81 21.56
C GLY A 383 -15.86 -3.07 20.39
N ALA A 384 -14.82 -3.62 19.75
CA ALA A 384 -14.25 -3.04 18.54
C ALA A 384 -13.63 -4.10 17.62
N MET A 385 -14.41 -5.12 17.28
CA MET A 385 -14.18 -5.89 16.07
C MET A 385 -15.55 -6.32 15.52
N ARG A 386 -16.01 -5.65 14.45
CA ARG A 386 -17.14 -6.14 13.65
C ARG A 386 -16.58 -7.07 12.59
N THR A 387 -16.73 -8.38 12.78
CA THR A 387 -16.75 -9.37 11.70
C THR A 387 -18.20 -9.64 11.32
N PRO A 388 -18.56 -9.73 10.03
CA PRO A 388 -19.89 -10.16 9.61
C PRO A 388 -19.92 -11.69 9.56
N SER A 389 -20.53 -12.33 10.55
CA SER A 389 -20.99 -13.70 10.34
C SER A 389 -22.18 -14.04 11.23
N GLY A 390 -23.01 -14.91 10.68
CA GLY A 390 -24.34 -15.24 11.15
C GLY A 390 -24.40 -15.99 12.48
N LYS A 391 -25.65 -16.25 12.86
CA LYS A 391 -26.11 -16.76 14.15
C LYS A 391 -25.42 -18.05 14.64
N PRO A 392 -25.41 -18.25 15.97
CA PRO A 392 -24.68 -19.32 16.65
C PRO A 392 -25.46 -20.64 16.72
N GLY A 393 -24.73 -21.76 16.77
CA GLY A 393 -25.21 -23.07 17.17
C GLY A 393 -24.40 -23.61 18.34
N SER A 394 -25.07 -23.69 19.50
CA SER A 394 -24.84 -24.45 20.74
C SER A 394 -23.56 -25.29 20.95
N GLU A 395 -22.86 -24.96 22.05
CA GLU A 395 -22.51 -25.83 23.20
C GLU A 395 -22.51 -27.36 22.96
N ASP A 396 -21.42 -28.06 23.30
CA ASP A 396 -21.25 -28.53 24.69
C ASP A 396 -19.84 -29.07 24.97
N CYS A 397 -19.44 -28.95 26.24
CA CYS A 397 -18.19 -29.42 26.80
C CYS A 397 -18.48 -30.76 27.52
N SER A 398 -17.71 -31.82 27.27
CA SER A 398 -17.74 -33.00 28.14
C SER A 398 -16.40 -33.76 28.10
N GLN A 399 -15.86 -33.92 29.31
CA GLN A 399 -14.76 -34.83 29.65
C GLN A 399 -15.20 -36.28 29.45
N GLU A 400 -14.26 -37.17 29.12
CA GLU A 400 -14.20 -38.53 29.69
C GLU A 400 -12.80 -39.15 29.47
N GLN A 401 -12.20 -39.60 30.58
CA GLN A 401 -11.14 -40.59 30.62
C GLN A 401 -11.80 -41.98 30.73
N MET A 402 -11.26 -43.01 30.08
CA MET A 402 -10.85 -44.28 30.72
C MET A 402 -10.30 -45.28 29.69
N ASP A 403 -9.32 -46.02 30.20
CA ASP A 403 -8.50 -47.10 29.67
C ASP A 403 -9.22 -48.23 28.92
N ASP A 404 -8.52 -48.89 27.98
CA ASP A 404 -8.35 -50.34 28.05
C ASP A 404 -7.14 -50.83 27.24
N GLU A 405 -6.29 -51.63 27.89
CA GLU A 405 -5.16 -52.39 27.36
C GLU A 405 -5.64 -53.66 26.62
N LEU A 406 -4.97 -54.06 25.53
CA LEU A 406 -4.64 -55.48 25.35
C LEU A 406 -3.38 -55.71 24.50
N ASP A 407 -2.48 -56.42 25.15
CA ASP A 407 -1.14 -56.84 24.78
C ASP A 407 -1.11 -58.03 23.77
N LYS A 408 -0.07 -58.07 22.90
CA LYS A 408 0.59 -59.30 22.41
C LYS A 408 1.84 -59.01 21.55
N THR A 409 2.98 -59.25 22.19
CA THR A 409 4.36 -59.40 21.68
C THR A 409 4.57 -60.41 20.53
N ILE A 410 5.52 -60.12 19.60
CA ILE A 410 6.79 -60.85 19.34
C ILE A 410 7.64 -60.14 18.23
N ASN A 411 8.93 -59.92 18.53
CA ASN A 411 10.05 -59.31 17.79
C ASN A 411 10.75 -60.29 16.77
N PRO A 412 11.84 -59.94 16.04
CA PRO A 412 12.14 -58.79 15.15
C PRO A 412 12.88 -59.20 13.84
N LEU A 413 13.14 -58.27 12.88
CA LEU A 413 14.43 -58.02 12.16
C LEU A 413 14.28 -57.18 10.85
N ILE A 414 14.50 -55.85 10.97
CA ILE A 414 15.28 -54.86 10.14
C ILE A 414 15.04 -54.70 8.60
N PRO A 415 15.30 -53.53 7.97
CA PRO A 415 14.61 -52.22 8.00
C PRO A 415 14.15 -51.73 6.60
N GLU A 416 13.03 -51.01 6.50
CA GLU A 416 12.78 -50.09 5.37
C GLU A 416 12.54 -48.68 5.91
N MET A 417 13.45 -47.77 5.56
CA MET A 417 13.34 -46.34 5.86
C MET A 417 12.39 -45.69 4.86
N SER A 418 11.14 -45.49 5.24
CA SER A 418 10.24 -44.53 4.59
C SER A 418 10.63 -43.11 5.02
N ARG A 419 10.87 -42.25 4.02
CA ARG A 419 11.05 -40.82 4.18
C ARG A 419 9.67 -40.20 4.33
N ASP A 420 9.39 -39.62 5.48
CA ASP A 420 8.32 -38.63 5.61
C ASP A 420 8.87 -37.28 5.14
N GLU A 421 8.32 -36.78 4.03
CA GLU A 421 8.49 -35.40 3.62
C GLU A 421 7.46 -34.54 4.36
N GLU A 422 7.90 -33.82 5.38
CA GLU A 422 7.14 -32.69 5.92
C GLU A 422 7.50 -31.43 5.10
N GLU A 423 6.54 -30.99 4.28
CA GLU A 423 6.57 -29.71 3.58
C GLU A 423 6.67 -28.54 4.58
N PRO A 424 7.55 -27.55 4.34
CA PRO A 424 7.55 -26.32 5.11
C PRO A 424 6.37 -25.42 4.67
N VAL A 425 5.39 -25.25 5.56
CA VAL A 425 4.30 -24.28 5.40
C VAL A 425 4.87 -22.86 5.48
N LEU A 426 4.95 -22.18 4.34
CA LEU A 426 5.38 -20.79 4.24
C LEU A 426 4.22 -19.81 4.52
N PRO A 427 4.48 -18.66 5.17
CA PRO A 427 3.43 -17.72 5.56
C PRO A 427 2.96 -16.84 4.39
N PRO A 428 1.67 -16.44 4.34
CA PRO A 428 1.18 -15.54 3.31
C PRO A 428 1.66 -14.09 3.48
N THR A 429 2.10 -13.49 2.38
CA THR A 429 2.44 -12.05 2.26
C THR A 429 1.18 -11.16 2.20
N PRO A 430 1.26 -9.88 2.66
CA PRO A 430 0.09 -9.04 2.92
C PRO A 430 -0.58 -8.48 1.67
N MET A 431 -1.90 -8.66 1.59
CA MET A 431 -2.80 -7.75 0.88
C MET A 431 -2.89 -6.42 1.65
N ASN A 432 -2.73 -5.30 0.95
CA ASN A 432 -3.17 -3.99 1.45
C ASN A 432 -4.69 -3.94 1.30
N SER A 433 -5.39 -4.02 2.43
CA SER A 433 -6.84 -3.87 2.49
C SER A 433 -7.21 -2.40 2.32
N LEU A 434 -8.01 -2.13 1.29
CA LEU A 434 -8.78 -0.90 1.14
C LEU A 434 -9.68 -0.72 2.37
N VAL A 435 -9.84 0.52 2.82
CA VAL A 435 -10.61 0.88 4.01
C VAL A 435 -12.10 0.91 3.67
N ASP A 436 -12.86 -0.02 4.26
CA ASP A 436 -14.32 0.06 4.39
C ASP A 436 -14.69 0.93 5.59
N GLU A 437 -15.48 1.99 5.36
CA GLU A 437 -16.67 2.30 6.17
C GLU A 437 -17.46 3.47 5.55
N CYS A 438 -18.64 3.14 4.99
CA CYS A 438 -19.66 4.09 4.57
C CYS A 438 -20.62 4.35 5.76
N PRO A 439 -20.99 5.61 6.09
CA PRO A 439 -21.80 5.91 7.29
C PRO A 439 -23.27 5.45 7.28
N LEU A 440 -23.69 4.56 6.36
CA LEU A 440 -25.08 4.14 6.21
C LEU A 440 -25.38 2.72 6.71
N ASP A 441 -24.39 2.00 7.24
CA ASP A 441 -24.50 0.58 7.57
C ASP A 441 -25.18 0.28 8.93
N ARG A 442 -25.86 1.27 9.52
CA ARG A 442 -26.69 1.09 10.73
C ARG A 442 -28.18 1.26 10.46
N GLY A 443 -28.58 1.33 9.18
CA GLY A 443 -29.94 1.73 8.81
C GLY A 443 -30.20 3.20 9.16
N LEU A 444 -31.17 3.82 8.49
CA LEU A 444 -31.57 5.19 8.82
C LEU A 444 -32.02 5.25 10.29
N PRO A 445 -31.56 6.23 11.08
CA PRO A 445 -32.09 6.43 12.42
C PRO A 445 -33.61 6.58 12.33
N LYS A 446 -34.36 5.83 13.15
CA LYS A 446 -35.82 5.96 13.27
C LYS A 446 -36.14 7.32 13.89
N LEU A 447 -36.08 8.36 13.08
CA LEU A 447 -36.50 9.70 13.41
C LEU A 447 -38.02 9.73 13.30
N SER A 448 -38.73 9.87 14.41
CA SER A 448 -40.16 10.19 14.37
C SER A 448 -40.33 11.61 13.81
N ALA A 449 -41.44 11.86 13.12
CA ALA A 449 -41.76 13.18 12.60
C ALA A 449 -41.80 14.25 13.71
N GLU A 450 -42.15 13.86 14.94
CA GLU A 450 -42.13 14.72 16.12
C GLU A 450 -40.70 15.15 16.51
N ALA A 451 -39.72 14.24 16.45
CA ALA A 451 -38.32 14.54 16.78
C ALA A 451 -37.67 15.50 15.76
N ILE A 452 -38.11 15.46 14.50
CA ILE A 452 -37.67 16.39 13.45
C ILE A 452 -38.30 17.77 13.67
N PHE A 453 -39.59 17.82 14.02
CA PHE A 453 -40.30 19.09 14.24
C PHE A 453 -39.74 19.84 15.47
N GLU A 454 -39.41 19.13 16.54
CA GLU A 454 -38.83 19.71 17.75
C GLU A 454 -37.43 20.28 17.50
N LYS A 455 -36.57 19.58 16.74
CA LYS A 455 -35.25 20.10 16.33
C LYS A 455 -35.34 21.31 15.41
N CYS A 456 -36.27 21.33 14.45
CA CYS A 456 -36.47 22.49 13.58
C CYS A 456 -36.99 23.72 14.35
N SER A 457 -37.84 23.50 15.35
CA SER A 457 -38.33 24.57 16.23
C SER A 457 -37.19 25.17 17.08
N GLN A 458 -36.32 24.32 17.66
CA GLN A 458 -35.16 24.77 18.44
C GLN A 458 -34.15 25.57 17.60
N ILE A 459 -33.93 25.19 16.33
CA ILE A 459 -33.04 25.94 15.41
C ILE A 459 -33.62 27.33 15.07
N THR A 460 -34.95 27.44 14.98
CA THR A 460 -35.64 28.70 14.68
C THR A 460 -35.58 29.67 15.88
N ILE A 461 -35.66 29.14 17.10
CA ILE A 461 -35.48 29.92 18.34
C ILE A 461 -34.01 30.35 18.52
N ALA A 462 -33.05 29.49 18.18
CA ALA A 462 -31.62 29.84 18.23
C ALA A 462 -31.21 30.92 17.21
N ARG A 463 -31.92 31.04 16.08
CA ARG A 463 -31.64 32.05 15.03
C ARG A 463 -32.32 33.40 15.24
N SER A 464 -33.27 33.51 16.16
CA SER A 464 -33.98 34.76 16.47
C SER A 464 -33.38 35.54 17.64
N SER A 465 -32.38 34.98 18.35
CA SER A 465 -31.76 35.58 19.54
C SER A 465 -30.45 36.33 19.29
N THR A 466 -29.99 36.49 18.05
CA THR A 466 -28.77 37.23 17.71
C THR A 466 -29.08 38.61 17.11
N SER A 467 -29.25 39.62 17.97
CA SER A 467 -29.28 41.03 17.56
C SER A 467 -27.84 41.60 17.43
N PRO A 468 -27.52 42.45 16.43
CA PRO A 468 -26.17 42.97 16.25
C PRO A 468 -25.85 44.14 17.20
N PRO A 469 -24.58 44.34 17.62
CA PRO A 469 -24.22 45.35 18.61
C PRO A 469 -24.16 46.77 18.04
N GLN A 470 -24.67 47.73 18.81
CA GLN A 470 -24.67 49.17 18.53
C GLN A 470 -23.23 49.76 18.51
N LYS A 471 -22.93 50.56 17.48
CA LYS A 471 -21.73 51.41 17.41
C LYS A 471 -21.85 52.57 18.40
N LYS A 472 -20.91 52.68 19.34
CA LYS A 472 -20.70 53.90 20.14
C LYS A 472 -19.74 54.85 19.41
N LYS A 473 -20.11 56.13 19.46
CA LYS A 473 -19.36 57.30 18.98
C LYS A 473 -18.04 57.48 19.71
#